data_AF-A0A846ZMB0-F1
#
_entry.id   AF-A0A846ZMB0-F1
#
_cell.length_a   1.000
_cell.length_b   1.000
_cell.length_c   1.000
_cell.angle_alpha   90.00
_cell.angle_beta   90.00
_cell.angle_gamma   90.00
#
_symmetry.space_group_name_H-M   'P 1'
#
loop_
_entity.id
_entity.type
_entity.pdbx_description
1 polymer ?
#
loop_
_entity_poly.entity_id
_entity_poly.type
_entity_poly.pdbx_seq_one_letter_code
_entity_poly.pdbx_strand_id
1 'polypeptide(L)'
;MLIRGRCHCGNIEFSLRWEPDPSRIPARACDCSFCTRHGGVWTSHPDASLRIALHDPARVSRYAFGTRTADFLVCAHCGVVPVAVSRIEGRRYAVVNVNTFVGIEPSLLQRVSSHLGEESRDARLDRRSKNWIADVEYVDEGEWEA
;
A
#
# COMPACT_ATOMS: atom_id res chain seq x y z
N MET A 1 -0.22 12.95 -10.84
CA MET A 1 0.96 12.12 -11.10
C MET A 1 0.52 10.66 -11.11
N LEU A 2 0.95 9.89 -12.11
CA LEU A 2 0.74 8.44 -12.15
C LEU A 2 2.00 7.73 -11.63
N ILE A 3 1.89 7.02 -10.50
CA ILE A 3 2.99 6.23 -9.92
C ILE A 3 2.71 4.75 -10.16
N ARG A 4 3.68 4.04 -10.75
CA ARG A 4 3.64 2.59 -10.92
C ARG A 4 4.48 1.91 -9.84
N GLY A 5 4.04 0.76 -9.37
CA GLY A 5 4.83 -0.07 -8.47
C GLY A 5 4.57 -1.56 -8.65
N ARG A 6 5.54 -2.37 -8.26
CA ARG A 6 5.45 -3.83 -8.39
C ARG A 6 6.28 -4.58 -7.35
N CYS A 7 5.90 -5.81 -7.07
CA CYS A 7 6.83 -6.75 -6.45
C CYS A 7 7.99 -7.07 -7.41
N HIS A 8 9.07 -7.66 -6.89
CA HIS A 8 10.29 -7.89 -7.69
C HIS A 8 10.02 -8.70 -8.97
N CYS A 9 9.18 -9.73 -8.89
CA CYS A 9 8.86 -10.62 -9.99
C CYS A 9 7.64 -10.18 -10.83
N GLY A 10 7.01 -9.04 -10.51
CA GLY A 10 5.84 -8.54 -11.24
C GLY A 10 4.50 -9.24 -10.95
N ASN A 11 4.42 -10.22 -10.04
CA ASN A 11 3.15 -10.89 -9.74
C ASN A 11 2.08 -9.96 -9.12
N ILE A 12 2.51 -8.95 -8.38
CA ILE A 12 1.66 -7.94 -7.75
C ILE A 12 2.11 -6.61 -8.31
N GLU A 13 1.23 -5.94 -9.04
CA GLU A 13 1.47 -4.62 -9.64
C GLU A 13 0.36 -3.67 -9.25
N PHE A 14 0.66 -2.37 -9.29
CA PHE A 14 -0.34 -1.35 -9.10
C PHE A 14 -0.02 -0.07 -9.87
N SER A 15 -1.07 0.69 -10.15
CA SER A 15 -0.98 2.10 -10.52
C SER A 15 -1.72 2.95 -9.49
N LEU A 16 -1.04 3.99 -9.03
CA LEU A 16 -1.55 4.99 -8.12
C LEU A 16 -1.66 6.33 -8.86
N ARG A 17 -2.89 6.78 -9.09
CA ARG A 17 -3.17 8.11 -9.61
C ARG A 17 -3.31 9.06 -8.44
N TRP A 18 -2.35 9.98 -8.33
CA TRP A 18 -2.29 10.98 -7.27
C TRP A 18 -2.56 12.36 -7.84
N GLU A 19 -3.70 12.97 -7.51
CA GLU A 19 -4.09 14.28 -8.00
C GLU A 19 -4.46 15.22 -6.84
N PRO A 20 -3.97 16.48 -6.83
CA PRO A 20 -2.97 17.05 -7.73
C PRO A 20 -1.57 16.42 -7.55
N ASP A 21 -0.66 16.68 -8.50
CA ASP A 21 0.73 16.20 -8.42
C ASP A 21 1.38 16.65 -7.10
N PRO A 22 1.84 15.71 -6.26
CA PRO A 22 2.43 16.05 -4.99
C PRO A 22 3.84 16.59 -5.18
N SER A 23 4.16 17.70 -4.51
CA SER A 23 5.54 18.23 -4.47
C SER A 23 6.51 17.28 -3.73
N ARG A 24 5.98 16.51 -2.77
CA ARG A 24 6.66 15.42 -2.06
C ARG A 24 5.68 14.32 -1.73
N ILE A 25 6.15 13.08 -1.74
CA ILE A 25 5.35 11.90 -1.40
C ILE A 25 5.56 11.58 0.08
N PRO A 26 4.53 11.70 0.95
CA PRO A 26 4.66 11.31 2.35
C PRO A 26 4.89 9.81 2.47
N ALA A 27 6.02 9.40 3.04
CA ALA A 27 6.47 8.02 3.10
C ALA A 27 6.59 7.56 4.57
N ARG A 28 5.53 6.99 5.12
CA ARG A 28 5.47 6.63 6.54
C ARG A 28 6.19 5.32 6.82
N ALA A 29 7.32 5.40 7.52
CA ALA A 29 8.03 4.25 8.05
C ALA A 29 7.39 3.83 9.38
N CYS A 30 6.62 2.76 9.35
CA CYS A 30 6.03 2.17 10.56
C CYS A 30 7.10 1.36 11.30
N ASP A 31 7.15 1.51 12.61
CA ASP A 31 8.13 0.87 13.50
C ASP A 31 7.74 -0.56 13.93
N CYS A 32 6.57 -1.05 13.53
CA CYS A 32 6.14 -2.39 13.92
C CYS A 32 7.08 -3.48 13.37
N SER A 33 7.11 -4.62 14.05
CA SER A 33 8.02 -5.74 13.73
C SER A 33 7.86 -6.28 12.30
N PHE A 34 6.66 -6.18 11.71
CA PHE A 34 6.45 -6.54 10.31
C PHE A 34 7.10 -5.53 9.36
N CYS A 35 6.86 -4.23 9.57
CA CYS A 35 7.35 -3.19 8.67
C CYS A 35 8.88 -3.06 8.75
N THR A 36 9.47 -3.21 9.92
CA THR A 36 10.92 -3.21 10.10
C THR A 36 11.60 -4.41 9.41
N ARG A 37 10.98 -5.60 9.43
CA ARG A 37 11.52 -6.81 8.77
C ARG A 37 11.29 -6.84 7.26
N HIS A 38 10.18 -6.28 6.76
CA HIS A 38 9.83 -6.28 5.34
C HIS A 38 10.16 -4.97 4.61
N GLY A 39 10.77 -3.99 5.28
CA GLY A 39 11.02 -2.66 4.69
C GLY A 39 9.71 -1.95 4.30
N GLY A 40 8.67 -2.08 5.12
CA GLY A 40 7.36 -1.47 4.89
C GLY A 40 7.38 0.04 5.12
N VAL A 41 7.42 0.81 4.04
CA VAL A 41 7.31 2.28 4.07
C VAL A 41 6.12 2.69 3.23
N TRP A 42 5.08 3.20 3.87
CA TRP A 42 3.74 3.27 3.29
C TRP A 42 3.35 4.70 2.93
N THR A 43 2.74 4.88 1.75
CA THR A 43 2.12 6.14 1.35
C THR A 43 0.65 5.93 0.97
N SER A 44 -0.12 7.00 1.07
CA SER A 44 -1.52 7.09 0.65
C SER A 44 -1.94 8.55 0.52
N HIS A 45 -2.98 8.77 -0.29
CA HIS A 45 -3.76 10.00 -0.32
C HIS A 45 -5.24 9.60 -0.39
N PRO A 46 -6.13 10.17 0.44
CA PRO A 46 -7.56 9.81 0.43
C PRO A 46 -8.25 9.99 -0.91
N ASP A 47 -7.86 11.04 -1.66
CA ASP A 47 -8.44 11.38 -2.96
C ASP A 47 -7.71 10.73 -4.15
N ALA A 48 -6.69 9.91 -3.90
CA ALA A 48 -6.05 9.14 -4.97
C ALA A 48 -6.92 7.94 -5.38
N SER A 49 -6.65 7.41 -6.57
CA SER A 49 -7.20 6.13 -7.02
C SER A 49 -6.11 5.09 -7.23
N LEU A 50 -6.40 3.84 -6.88
CA LEU A 50 -5.45 2.73 -6.91
C LEU A 50 -6.06 1.54 -7.66
N ARG A 51 -5.37 1.11 -8.72
CA ARG A 51 -5.65 -0.16 -9.41
C ARG A 51 -4.59 -1.19 -9.04
N ILE A 52 -5.01 -2.40 -8.72
CA ILE A 52 -4.13 -3.49 -8.29
C ILE A 52 -4.33 -4.68 -9.24
N ALA A 53 -3.25 -5.13 -9.88
CA ALA A 53 -3.23 -6.36 -10.67
C ALA A 53 -2.54 -7.47 -9.88
N LEU A 54 -3.17 -8.65 -9.84
CA LEU A 54 -2.64 -9.87 -9.24
C LEU A 54 -2.58 -10.95 -10.33
N HIS A 55 -1.42 -11.11 -10.96
CA HIS A 55 -1.26 -11.98 -12.14
C HIS A 55 -1.49 -13.47 -11.82
N ASP A 56 -0.90 -13.96 -10.74
CA ASP A 56 -1.22 -15.26 -10.16
C ASP A 56 -1.74 -15.07 -8.72
N PRO A 57 -3.07 -15.08 -8.50
CA PRO A 57 -3.66 -14.94 -7.18
C PRO A 57 -3.24 -16.04 -6.20
N ALA A 58 -2.88 -17.24 -6.67
CA ALA A 58 -2.39 -18.33 -5.80
C ALA A 58 -1.00 -18.03 -5.24
N ARG A 59 -0.25 -17.11 -5.87
CA ARG A 59 1.05 -16.60 -5.38
C ARG A 59 0.92 -15.33 -4.54
N VAL A 60 -0.28 -15.00 -4.06
CA VAL A 60 -0.51 -13.86 -3.17
C VAL A 60 -0.90 -14.38 -1.79
N SER A 61 0.00 -14.22 -0.82
CA SER A 61 -0.32 -14.47 0.58
C SER A 61 -0.94 -13.22 1.20
N ARG A 62 -2.17 -13.36 1.72
CA ARG A 62 -2.83 -12.33 2.52
C ARG A 62 -2.44 -12.52 3.98
N TYR A 63 -1.56 -11.66 4.47
CA TYR A 63 -1.06 -11.76 5.84
C TYR A 63 -1.69 -10.69 6.73
N ALA A 64 -2.30 -11.11 7.84
CA ALA A 64 -2.88 -10.22 8.85
C ALA A 64 -2.38 -10.61 10.24
N PHE A 65 -2.00 -9.62 11.04
CA PHE A 65 -1.49 -9.81 12.40
C PHE A 65 -1.95 -8.65 13.32
N GLY A 66 -1.65 -8.76 14.62
CA GLY A 66 -2.07 -7.74 15.60
C GLY A 66 -3.59 -7.61 15.66
N THR A 67 -4.12 -6.43 15.36
CA THR A 67 -5.57 -6.19 15.33
C THR A 67 -6.29 -6.84 14.15
N ARG A 68 -5.56 -7.43 13.18
CA ARG A 68 -6.11 -8.10 11.99
C ARG A 68 -7.07 -7.22 11.18
N THR A 69 -6.84 -5.92 11.21
CA THR A 69 -7.65 -4.91 10.52
C THR A 69 -7.16 -4.61 9.10
N ALA A 70 -6.01 -5.14 8.69
CA ALA A 70 -5.48 -5.01 7.34
C ALA A 70 -4.79 -6.30 6.91
N ASP A 71 -4.91 -6.62 5.62
CA ASP A 71 -4.17 -7.67 4.94
C ASP A 71 -2.99 -7.04 4.19
N PHE A 72 -1.79 -7.51 4.48
CA PHE A 72 -0.60 -7.22 3.70
C PHE A 72 -0.53 -8.22 2.55
N LEU A 73 -0.48 -7.73 1.31
CA LEU A 73 -0.39 -8.59 0.12
C LEU A 73 1.08 -8.94 -0.13
N VAL A 74 1.50 -10.10 0.40
CA VAL A 74 2.86 -10.61 0.28
C VAL A 74 2.96 -11.48 -0.96
N CYS A 75 3.89 -11.18 -1.85
CA CYS A 75 4.17 -12.06 -2.97
C CYS A 75 4.85 -13.34 -2.46
N ALA A 76 4.18 -14.48 -2.62
CA ALA A 76 4.70 -15.78 -2.18
C ALA A 76 5.93 -16.24 -2.98
N HIS A 77 6.18 -15.65 -4.16
CA HIS A 77 7.33 -15.99 -4.98
C HIS A 77 8.61 -15.21 -4.60
N CYS A 78 8.51 -13.90 -4.36
CA CYS A 78 9.68 -13.04 -4.10
C CYS A 78 9.71 -12.36 -2.72
N GLY A 79 8.69 -12.57 -1.88
CA GLY A 79 8.61 -12.05 -0.51
C GLY A 79 8.29 -10.54 -0.38
N VAL A 80 8.25 -9.79 -1.49
CA VAL A 80 7.98 -8.35 -1.48
C VAL A 80 6.50 -8.08 -1.14
N VAL A 81 6.24 -6.97 -0.45
CA VAL A 81 4.91 -6.53 0.00
C VAL A 81 4.59 -5.14 -0.58
N PRO A 82 3.98 -5.05 -1.78
CA PRO A 82 3.72 -3.76 -2.43
C PRO A 82 2.49 -3.04 -1.90
N VAL A 83 1.48 -3.75 -1.40
CA VAL A 83 0.17 -3.19 -1.01
C VAL A 83 -0.29 -3.75 0.33
N ALA A 84 -0.91 -2.90 1.15
CA ALA A 84 -1.73 -3.34 2.27
C ALA A 84 -3.16 -2.83 2.12
N VAL A 85 -4.14 -3.70 2.34
CA VAL A 85 -5.58 -3.40 2.18
C VAL A 85 -6.33 -3.56 3.49
N SER A 86 -7.35 -2.74 3.71
CA SER A 86 -8.22 -2.80 4.88
C SER A 86 -9.68 -2.69 4.43
N ARG A 87 -10.57 -3.46 5.06
CA ARG A 87 -12.03 -3.30 4.86
C ARG A 87 -12.62 -2.62 6.08
N ILE A 88 -13.27 -1.49 5.87
CA ILE A 88 -13.88 -0.66 6.92
C ILE A 88 -15.31 -0.35 6.44
N GLU A 89 -16.30 -0.81 7.21
CA GLU A 89 -17.73 -0.59 6.89
C GLU A 89 -18.11 -0.99 5.45
N GLY A 90 -17.59 -2.14 4.98
CA GLY A 90 -17.83 -2.65 3.63
C GLY A 90 -16.95 -2.02 2.54
N ARG A 91 -16.39 -0.83 2.76
CA ARG A 91 -15.49 -0.15 1.81
C ARG A 91 -14.06 -0.64 1.93
N ARG A 92 -13.36 -0.70 0.79
CA ARG A 92 -11.94 -1.08 0.69
C ARG A 92 -11.06 0.16 0.75
N TYR A 93 -10.01 0.07 1.54
CA TYR A 93 -8.97 1.08 1.66
C TYR A 93 -7.61 0.46 1.42
N ALA A 94 -6.64 1.25 0.93
CA ALA A 94 -5.28 0.77 0.70
C ALA A 94 -4.19 1.81 0.98
N VAL A 95 -2.99 1.28 1.21
CA VAL A 95 -1.71 1.99 1.14
C VAL A 95 -0.75 1.19 0.28
N VAL A 96 0.21 1.88 -0.33
CA VAL A 96 1.25 1.26 -1.16
C VAL A 96 2.63 1.47 -0.56
N ASN A 97 3.53 0.52 -0.80
CA ASN A 97 4.91 0.56 -0.32
C ASN A 97 5.79 1.36 -1.29
N VAL A 98 6.33 2.50 -0.84
CA VAL A 98 7.16 3.37 -1.70
C VAL A 98 8.44 2.69 -2.18
N ASN A 99 8.92 1.67 -1.46
CA ASN A 99 10.09 0.91 -1.86
C ASN A 99 9.83 -0.01 -3.06
N THR A 100 8.58 -0.12 -3.52
CA THR A 100 8.17 -0.89 -4.70
C THR A 100 7.86 -0.01 -5.91
N PHE A 101 8.05 1.30 -5.80
CA PHE A 101 7.85 2.23 -6.91
C PHE A 101 8.87 2.03 -8.02
N VAL A 102 8.42 2.24 -9.25
CA VAL A 102 9.24 2.12 -10.46
C VAL A 102 9.51 3.51 -11.00
N GLY A 103 10.78 3.87 -11.17
CA GLY A 103 11.20 5.13 -11.79
C GLY A 103 10.90 6.40 -10.97
N ILE A 104 10.64 6.27 -9.67
CA ILE A 104 10.45 7.41 -8.76
C ILE A 104 11.78 7.72 -8.06
N GLU A 105 12.23 8.96 -8.20
CA GLU A 105 13.42 9.46 -7.54
C GLU A 105 13.27 9.40 -6.00
N PRO A 106 14.24 8.81 -5.27
CA PRO A 106 14.18 8.73 -3.81
C PRO A 106 14.07 10.09 -3.11
N SER A 107 14.55 11.16 -3.74
CA SER A 107 14.49 12.53 -3.23
C SER A 107 13.06 13.09 -3.14
N LEU A 108 12.10 12.53 -3.88
CA LEU A 108 10.68 12.88 -3.78
C LEU A 108 10.01 12.28 -2.54
N LEU A 109 10.61 11.28 -1.91
CA LEU A 109 10.04 10.57 -0.76
C LEU A 109 10.37 11.31 0.56
N GLN A 110 9.36 11.90 1.18
CA GLN A 110 9.49 12.48 2.50
C GLN A 110 9.23 11.42 3.56
N ARG A 111 10.30 10.77 4.03
CA ARG A 111 10.19 9.72 5.06
C ARG A 111 9.91 10.31 6.42
N VAL A 112 8.87 9.80 7.07
CA VAL A 112 8.50 10.13 8.45
C VAL A 112 8.32 8.85 9.25
N SER A 113 8.92 8.78 10.44
CA SER A 113 8.68 7.69 11.38
C SER A 113 7.36 7.90 12.11
N SER A 114 6.64 6.82 12.38
CA SER A 114 5.42 6.88 13.19
C SER A 114 5.33 5.66 14.11
N HIS A 115 5.03 5.92 15.38
CA HIS A 115 4.77 4.88 16.39
C HIS A 115 3.27 4.60 16.43
N LEU A 116 2.82 3.65 15.62
CA LEU A 116 1.40 3.32 15.49
C LEU A 116 1.08 1.91 15.97
N GLY A 117 2.03 1.21 16.60
CA GLY A 117 1.84 -0.15 17.11
C GLY A 117 0.80 -0.22 18.25
N GLU A 118 0.77 0.81 19.09
CA GLU A 118 -0.02 0.82 20.33
C GLU A 118 -1.43 1.40 20.18
N GLU A 119 -1.81 1.90 19.00
CA GLU A 119 -3.17 2.38 18.78
C GLU A 119 -4.21 1.29 19.05
N SER A 120 -5.34 1.69 19.63
CA SER A 120 -6.52 0.84 19.73
C SER A 120 -7.02 0.45 18.33
N ARG A 121 -7.84 -0.60 18.27
CA ARG A 121 -8.45 -1.05 17.02
C ARG A 121 -9.26 0.07 16.37
N ASP A 122 -10.11 0.75 17.14
CA ASP A 122 -11.07 1.71 16.59
C ASP A 122 -10.40 3.01 16.17
N ALA A 123 -9.44 3.53 16.97
CA ALA A 123 -8.63 4.68 16.57
C ALA A 123 -7.86 4.41 15.27
N ARG A 124 -7.37 3.18 15.09
CA ARG A 124 -6.67 2.76 13.87
C ARG A 124 -7.61 2.70 12.66
N LEU A 125 -8.84 2.23 12.83
CA LEU A 125 -9.82 2.20 11.74
C LEU A 125 -10.27 3.62 11.35
N ASP A 126 -10.57 4.47 12.32
CA ASP A 126 -10.93 5.88 12.08
C ASP A 126 -9.81 6.65 11.36
N ARG A 127 -8.55 6.48 11.79
CA ARG A 127 -7.42 7.10 11.10
C ARG A 127 -7.26 6.57 9.67
N ARG A 128 -7.49 5.28 9.43
CA ARG A 128 -7.37 4.70 8.08
C ARG A 128 -8.48 5.18 7.16
N SER A 129 -9.73 5.22 7.62
CA SER A 129 -10.85 5.68 6.79
C SER A 129 -10.68 7.14 6.34
N LYS A 130 -9.97 7.96 7.13
CA LYS A 130 -9.63 9.35 6.81
C LYS A 130 -8.39 9.54 5.93
N ASN A 131 -7.39 8.65 6.01
CA ASN A 131 -6.05 8.89 5.43
C ASN A 131 -5.63 7.91 4.32
N TRP A 132 -6.28 6.74 4.22
CA TRP A 132 -5.94 5.73 3.22
C TRP A 132 -6.68 5.98 1.91
N ILE A 133 -6.13 5.45 0.82
CA ILE A 133 -6.74 5.51 -0.51
C ILE A 133 -8.07 4.78 -0.43
N ALA A 134 -9.16 5.45 -0.80
CA ALA A 134 -10.51 4.93 -0.63
C ALA A 134 -11.18 4.50 -1.95
N ASP A 135 -10.56 4.83 -3.09
CA ASP A 135 -10.88 4.34 -4.43
C ASP A 135 -9.86 3.25 -4.81
N VAL A 136 -10.25 1.98 -4.62
CA VAL A 136 -9.35 0.82 -4.74
C VAL A 136 -10.02 -0.32 -5.51
N GLU A 137 -9.49 -0.58 -6.70
CA GLU A 137 -9.99 -1.58 -7.64
C GLU A 137 -8.95 -2.69 -7.85
N TYR A 138 -9.43 -3.94 -7.95
CA TYR A 138 -8.65 -5.02 -8.52
C TYR A 138 -8.99 -5.10 -10.00
N VAL A 139 -7.97 -5.18 -10.84
CA VAL A 139 -8.11 -5.19 -12.30
C VAL A 139 -7.36 -6.38 -12.89
N ASP A 140 -7.72 -6.73 -14.11
CA ASP A 140 -7.05 -7.81 -14.85
C ASP A 140 -5.68 -7.34 -15.38
N GLU A 141 -4.90 -8.30 -15.90
CA GLU A 141 -3.58 -8.03 -16.48
C GLU A 141 -3.67 -7.00 -17.61
N GLY A 142 -2.78 -6.00 -17.59
CA GLY A 142 -2.73 -4.90 -18.57
C GLY A 142 -3.68 -3.72 -18.29
N GLU A 143 -4.76 -3.93 -17.53
CA GLU A 143 -5.71 -2.85 -17.20
C GLU A 143 -5.20 -1.92 -16.09
N TRP A 144 -4.16 -2.33 -15.37
CA TRP A 144 -3.53 -1.51 -14.33
C TRP A 144 -2.70 -0.37 -14.92
N GLU A 145 -2.35 -0.39 -16.21
CA GLU A 145 -1.53 0.66 -16.82
C GLU A 145 -2.30 1.95 -17.16
N ALA A 146 -3.64 1.90 -17.12
CA ALA A 146 -4.57 2.97 -17.49
C ALA A 146 -4.78 4.04 -16.40
#